data_AF-A0A151UK35-F1
#
_entry.id   AF-A0A151UK35-F1
#
_cell.length_a   1.000
_cell.length_b   1.000
_cell.length_c   1.000
_cell.angle_alpha   90.00
_cell.angle_beta   90.00
_cell.angle_gamma   90.00
#
_symmetry.space_group_name_H-M   'P 1'
#
loop_
_entity.id
_entity.type
_entity.pdbx_description
1 polymer ?
#
loop_
_entity_poly.entity_id
_entity_poly.type
_entity_poly.pdbx_seq_one_letter_code
_entity_poly.pdbx_strand_id
1 'polypeptide(L)'
;MKIRTLFCPCGAKDRELDHEQSSIYDSGIEHLICSHEAQGATIAEIGYARTTGKLGEYIATYGPGSTNLITGLADALLDSVPVVAITVG
;
A
#
# COMPACT_ATOMS: atom_id res chain seq x y z
N MET A 1 -7.87 -15.19 1.90
CA MET A 1 -6.74 -14.27 2.15
C MET A 1 -7.16 -13.33 3.27
N LYS A 2 -6.34 -13.10 4.31
CA LYS A 2 -6.69 -12.20 5.42
C LYS A 2 -5.63 -11.10 5.49
N ILE A 3 -6.00 -9.91 5.00
CA ILE A 3 -5.15 -8.71 5.02
C ILE A 3 -4.99 -8.29 6.49
N ARG A 4 -3.75 -8.06 6.92
CA ARG A 4 -3.45 -7.70 8.31
C ARG A 4 -2.80 -6.33 8.41
N THR A 5 -1.97 -5.94 7.43
CA THR A 5 -1.17 -4.72 7.50
C THR A 5 -1.17 -4.03 6.15
N LEU A 6 -1.82 -2.87 6.06
CA LEU A 6 -1.99 -2.12 4.83
C LEU A 6 -1.05 -0.92 4.78
N PHE A 7 -0.16 -0.87 3.79
CA PHE A 7 0.74 0.26 3.56
C PHE A 7 0.05 1.34 2.73
N CYS A 8 0.15 2.58 3.20
CA CYS A 8 -0.60 3.71 2.67
C CYS A 8 0.32 4.93 2.46
N PRO A 9 0.41 5.49 1.25
CA PRO A 9 1.28 6.63 0.96
C PRO A 9 0.77 7.95 1.57
N CYS A 10 1.69 8.85 1.94
CA CYS A 10 1.35 10.23 2.32
C CYS A 10 0.66 10.94 1.14
N GLY A 11 -0.57 11.42 1.35
CA GLY A 11 -1.50 11.82 0.29
C GLY A 11 -2.79 11.01 0.34
N ALA A 12 -2.75 9.85 1.01
CA ALA A 12 -3.96 9.11 1.31
C ALA A 12 -4.87 9.76 2.39
N LYS A 13 -4.47 10.93 2.89
CA LYS A 13 -5.24 11.80 3.78
C LYS A 13 -5.88 12.99 3.05
N ASP A 14 -5.72 13.09 1.74
CA ASP A 14 -6.35 14.15 0.95
C ASP A 14 -7.82 13.79 0.74
N ARG A 15 -8.66 14.18 1.72
CA ARG A 15 -10.12 14.49 1.74
C ARG A 15 -11.14 13.66 0.95
N GLU A 16 -10.78 13.06 -0.18
CA GLU A 16 -11.58 12.15 -1.03
C GLU A 16 -11.56 10.71 -0.50
N LEU A 17 -10.57 10.38 0.32
CA LEU A 17 -10.33 9.03 0.86
C LEU A 17 -11.14 8.65 2.09
N ASP A 18 -11.60 9.62 2.88
CA ASP A 18 -12.37 9.34 4.11
C ASP A 18 -13.74 8.69 3.81
N HIS A 19 -14.32 8.97 2.65
CA HIS A 19 -15.67 8.49 2.31
C HIS A 19 -15.68 7.11 1.66
N GLU A 20 -14.79 6.86 0.69
CA GLU A 20 -14.72 5.59 -0.05
C GLU A 20 -13.97 4.49 0.73
N GLN A 21 -12.99 4.85 1.56
CA GLN A 21 -12.18 3.90 2.34
C GLN A 21 -12.62 3.69 3.78
N SER A 22 -13.72 4.34 4.20
CA SER A 22 -14.23 4.26 5.56
C SER A 22 -14.38 2.81 6.05
N SER A 23 -14.82 1.90 5.17
CA SER A 23 -14.95 0.48 5.54
C SER A 23 -13.61 -0.22 5.78
N ILE A 24 -12.54 0.17 5.08
CA ILE A 24 -11.20 -0.41 5.27
C ILE A 24 -10.56 0.15 6.54
N TYR A 25 -10.80 1.43 6.85
CA TYR A 25 -10.39 2.02 8.13
C TYR A 25 -11.13 1.39 9.31
N ASP A 26 -12.41 1.02 9.15
CA ASP A 26 -13.23 0.39 10.19
C ASP A 26 -13.09 -1.16 10.22
N SER A 27 -12.36 -1.75 9.27
CA SER A 27 -12.20 -3.21 9.15
C SER A 27 -11.29 -3.86 10.20
N GLY A 28 -10.63 -3.06 11.05
CA GLY A 28 -9.65 -3.54 12.03
C GLY A 28 -8.33 -4.01 11.43
N ILE A 29 -8.05 -3.68 10.17
CA ILE A 29 -6.74 -3.84 9.54
C ILE A 29 -5.77 -2.80 10.16
N GLU A 30 -4.50 -3.16 10.31
CA GLU A 30 -3.48 -2.21 10.76
C GLU A 30 -3.03 -1.35 9.57
N HIS A 31 -3.16 -0.02 9.68
CA HIS A 31 -2.77 0.91 8.62
C HIS A 31 -1.41 1.53 8.93
N LEU A 32 -0.42 1.27 8.08
CA LEU A 32 0.90 1.88 8.15
C LEU A 32 0.97 3.04 7.15
N ILE A 33 0.89 4.25 7.69
CA ILE A 33 1.02 5.48 6.90
C ILE A 33 2.50 5.83 6.78
N CYS A 34 3.02 5.82 5.55
CA CYS A 34 4.38 6.25 5.28
C CYS A 34 4.38 7.72 4.89
N SER A 35 4.92 8.57 5.77
CA SER A 35 4.98 10.03 5.59
C SER A 35 6.03 10.50 4.57
N HIS A 36 7.03 9.66 4.27
CA HIS A 36 7.93 9.90 3.13
C HIS A 36 7.20 9.53 1.84
N GLU A 37 7.56 10.18 0.72
CA GLU A 37 6.95 10.07 -0.62
C GLU A 37 6.42 8.67 -0.95
N ALA A 38 5.40 8.55 -1.80
CA ALA A 38 4.68 7.30 -2.08
C ALA A 38 5.57 6.07 -2.36
N GLN A 39 6.80 6.27 -2.84
CA GLN A 39 7.82 5.24 -3.02
C GLN A 39 8.31 4.60 -1.70
N GLY A 40 8.37 5.37 -0.61
CA GLY A 40 8.73 4.89 0.73
C GLY A 40 7.73 3.89 1.31
N ALA A 41 6.44 4.02 0.97
CA ALA A 41 5.42 3.02 1.33
C ALA A 41 5.69 1.68 0.63
N THR A 42 6.06 1.70 -0.65
CA THR A 42 6.32 0.46 -1.40
C THR A 42 7.63 -0.20 -0.99
N ILE A 43 8.67 0.58 -0.70
CA ILE A 43 9.93 0.04 -0.16
C ILE A 43 9.70 -0.62 1.21
N ALA A 44 8.90 0.01 2.07
CA ALA A 44 8.57 -0.54 3.38
C ALA A 44 7.72 -1.83 3.27
N GLU A 45 6.76 -1.86 2.35
CA GLU A 45 5.96 -3.04 2.04
C GLU A 45 6.84 -4.22 1.57
N ILE A 46 7.72 -3.99 0.59
CA ILE A 46 8.64 -5.00 0.07
C ILE A 46 9.55 -5.53 1.19
N GLY A 47 10.10 -4.63 2.01
CA GLY A 47 10.90 -5.00 3.18
C GLY A 47 10.12 -5.84 4.19
N TYR A 48 8.85 -5.49 4.45
CA TYR A 48 7.95 -6.24 5.32
C TYR A 48 7.69 -7.65 4.76
N ALA A 49 7.34 -7.77 3.48
CA ALA A 49 7.07 -9.05 2.83
C ALA A 49 8.32 -9.97 2.88
N ARG A 50 9.49 -9.42 2.58
CA ARG A 50 10.78 -10.15 2.61
C ARG A 50 11.16 -10.64 4.00
N THR A 51 10.99 -9.80 5.02
CA THR A 51 11.44 -10.11 6.38
C THR A 51 10.47 -11.02 7.14
N THR A 52 9.18 -10.93 6.84
CA THR A 52 8.14 -11.69 7.55
C THR A 52 7.69 -12.95 6.81
N GLY A 53 8.02 -13.06 5.51
CA GLY A 53 7.47 -14.10 4.63
C GLY A 53 5.96 -13.99 4.42
N LYS A 54 5.35 -12.85 4.77
CA LYS A 54 3.94 -12.56 4.57
C LYS A 54 3.74 -11.78 3.27
N LEU A 55 2.48 -11.69 2.85
CA LEU A 55 2.09 -10.83 1.75
C LEU A 55 2.29 -9.35 2.14
N GLY A 56 2.93 -8.58 1.27
CA GLY A 56 2.88 -7.13 1.34
C GLY A 56 1.59 -6.61 0.71
N GLU A 57 0.91 -5.69 1.38
CA GLU A 57 -0.40 -5.19 0.97
C GLU A 57 -0.34 -3.65 0.88
N TYR A 58 -0.66 -3.10 -0.29
CA TYR A 58 -0.61 -1.66 -0.55
C TYR A 58 -1.96 -1.15 -1.09
N ILE A 59 -2.37 0.06 -0.66
CA ILE A 59 -3.54 0.75 -1.22
C ILE A 59 -3.20 2.12 -1.83
N ALA A 60 -3.75 2.39 -3.02
CA ALA A 60 -3.64 3.68 -3.71
C ALA A 60 -4.99 4.18 -4.23
N THR A 61 -5.09 5.49 -4.44
CA THR A 61 -6.15 6.10 -5.28
C THR A 61 -5.73 6.18 -6.74
N TYR A 62 -6.71 6.32 -7.63
CA TYR A 62 -6.49 6.80 -8.99
C TYR A 62 -5.71 8.13 -8.97
N GLY A 63 -4.71 8.24 -9.85
CA GLY A 63 -3.84 9.41 -9.93
C GLY A 63 -2.39 9.13 -9.46
N PRO A 64 -1.67 10.12 -8.90
CA PRO A 64 -0.24 9.99 -8.62
C PRO A 64 0.10 8.85 -7.65
N GLY A 65 -0.83 8.45 -6.78
CA GLY A 65 -0.69 7.27 -5.92
C GLY A 65 -0.55 5.96 -6.70
N SER A 66 -1.33 5.78 -7.77
CA SER A 66 -1.24 4.59 -8.64
C SER A 66 0.00 4.61 -9.53
N THR A 67 0.43 5.77 -10.02
CA THR A 67 1.62 5.88 -10.89
C THR A 67 2.91 5.61 -10.11
N ASN A 68 2.98 6.07 -8.85
CA ASN A 68 4.16 5.87 -7.99
C ASN A 68 4.34 4.42 -7.54
N LEU A 69 3.26 3.64 -7.53
CA LEU A 69 3.27 2.20 -7.24
C LEU A 69 3.99 1.37 -8.31
N ILE A 70 3.94 1.78 -9.58
CA ILE A 70 4.44 0.98 -10.71
C ILE A 70 5.90 0.60 -10.51
N THR A 71 6.73 1.55 -10.05
CA THR A 71 8.16 1.33 -9.83
C THR A 71 8.41 0.28 -8.76
N GLY A 72 7.68 0.33 -7.64
CA GLY A 72 7.88 -0.65 -6.57
C GLY A 72 7.25 -2.00 -6.86
N LEU A 73 6.13 -2.07 -7.60
CA LEU A 73 5.58 -3.34 -8.07
C LEU A 73 6.54 -4.04 -9.05
N ALA A 74 7.23 -3.27 -9.90
CA ALA A 74 8.27 -3.79 -10.77
C ALA A 74 9.45 -4.35 -9.98
N ASP A 75 9.92 -3.64 -8.94
CA ASP A 75 10.98 -4.10 -8.04
C ASP A 75 10.59 -5.42 -7.36
N ALA A 76 9.39 -5.48 -6.81
CA ALA A 76 8.88 -6.69 -6.16
C ALA A 76 8.73 -7.87 -7.13
N LEU A 77 8.29 -7.62 -8.37
CA LEU A 77 8.22 -8.64 -9.40
C LEU A 77 9.60 -9.19 -9.74
N LEU A 78 10.61 -8.31 -9.86
CA LEU A 78 12.00 -8.70 -10.14
C LEU A 78 12.61 -9.51 -8.98
N ASP A 79 12.32 -9.13 -7.74
CA ASP A 79 12.80 -9.81 -6.53
C ASP A 79 11.94 -11.02 -6.12
N SER A 80 10.90 -11.35 -6.89
CA SER A 80 9.92 -12.42 -6.57
C SER A 80 9.29 -12.26 -5.17
N VAL A 81 9.04 -11.03 -4.77
CA VAL A 81 8.42 -10.68 -3.49
C VAL A 81 6.90 -10.70 -3.64
N PRO A 82 6.16 -11.41 -2.76
CA PRO A 82 4.72 -11.46 -2.85
C PRO A 82 4.10 -10.14 -2.34
N VAL A 83 3.53 -9.37 -3.25
CA VAL A 83 2.83 -8.11 -2.96
C VAL A 83 1.51 -8.02 -3.71
N VAL A 84 0.53 -7.36 -3.09
CA VAL A 84 -0.78 -7.07 -3.68
C VAL A 84 -1.06 -5.58 -3.54
N ALA A 85 -1.24 -4.92 -4.68
CA ALA A 85 -1.64 -3.52 -4.76
C ALA A 85 -3.13 -3.41 -5.12
N ILE A 86 -3.84 -2.58 -4.37
CA ILE A 86 -5.27 -2.30 -4.58
C ILE A 86 -5.41 -0.82 -4.94
N THR A 87 -5.99 -0.54 -6.10
CA THR A 87 -6.33 0.82 -6.53
C THR A 87 -7.82 1.04 -6.42
N VAL A 88 -8.24 2.10 -5.73
CA VAL A 88 -9.64 2.56 -5.73
C VAL A 88 -9.78 3.77 -6.66
N GLY A 89 -10.90 3.84 -7.36
CA GLY A 89 -11.28 4.93 -8.24
C GLY A 89 -12.73 5.30 -8.04
#